data_AF-X1LKY1-F1
#
_entry.id   AF-X1LKY1-F1
#
_cell.length_a   1.000
_cell.length_b   1.000
_cell.length_c   1.000
_cell.angle_alpha   90.00
_cell.angle_beta   90.00
_cell.angle_gamma   90.00
#
_symmetry.space_group_name_H-M   'P 1'
#
loop_
_entity.id
_entity.type
_entity.pdbx_description
1 polymer ?
#
loop_
_entity_poly.entity_id
_entity_poly.type
_entity_poly.pdbx_seq_one_letter_code
_entity_poly.pdbx_strand_id
1 'polypeptide(L)'
;MISYIGPNPWPLKVVKCSNAACTQFSSTTVDSDGYYTTSLAIGTDGYPVIAYHDYASGQLRVAKCGSTDCTLVSTTTVDSVGLYTSIAIGTDGYPVISYRGP
;
A
#
# COMPACT_ATOMS: atom_id res chain seq x y z
N MET A 1 -10.05 1.10 5.42
CA MET A 1 -9.40 1.29 4.12
C MET A 1 -8.88 -0.06 3.66
N ILE A 2 -8.97 -0.36 2.37
CA ILE A 2 -8.63 -1.67 1.79
C ILE A 2 -7.63 -1.42 0.66
N SER A 3 -6.55 -2.21 0.57
CA SER A 3 -5.71 -2.27 -0.63
C SER A 3 -5.97 -3.58 -1.38
N TYR A 4 -5.97 -3.54 -2.71
CA TYR A 4 -6.18 -4.72 -3.55
C TYR A 4 -5.63 -4.54 -4.98
N ILE A 5 -5.62 -5.64 -5.73
CA ILE A 5 -5.12 -5.73 -7.10
C ILE A 5 -6.30 -5.54 -8.07
N GLY A 6 -6.21 -4.56 -8.99
CA GLY A 6 -7.21 -4.34 -10.03
C GLY A 6 -7.18 -5.38 -11.17
N PRO A 7 -8.02 -5.30 -12.21
CA PRO A 7 -7.87 -6.09 -13.44
C PRO A 7 -6.64 -5.65 -14.26
N ASN A 8 -6.11 -6.51 -15.14
CA ASN A 8 -4.91 -6.26 -15.96
C ASN A 8 -4.90 -4.81 -16.51
N PRO A 9 -3.88 -3.99 -16.20
CA PRO A 9 -2.51 -4.32 -15.76
C PRO A 9 -2.29 -4.53 -14.24
N TRP A 10 -3.33 -4.92 -13.50
CA TRP A 10 -3.26 -5.30 -12.08
C TRP A 10 -2.87 -4.18 -11.09
N PRO A 11 -3.30 -2.92 -11.31
CA PRO A 11 -2.84 -1.79 -10.51
C PRO A 11 -3.03 -2.01 -9.01
N LEU A 12 -2.09 -1.51 -8.21
CA LEU A 12 -2.26 -1.36 -6.77
C LEU A 12 -3.31 -0.28 -6.54
N LYS A 13 -4.45 -0.66 -5.99
CA LYS A 13 -5.53 0.29 -5.67
C LYS A 13 -5.78 0.33 -4.17
N VAL A 14 -6.15 1.51 -3.71
CA VAL A 14 -6.67 1.75 -2.37
C VAL A 14 -8.15 2.10 -2.47
N VAL A 15 -8.96 1.55 -1.57
CA VAL A 15 -10.37 1.85 -1.39
C VAL A 15 -10.62 2.42 -0.01
N LYS A 16 -11.23 3.61 0.00
CA LYS A 16 -11.74 4.24 1.21
C LYS A 16 -13.26 4.21 1.20
N CYS A 17 -13.82 3.53 2.18
CA CYS A 17 -15.26 3.55 2.44
C CYS A 17 -15.66 4.94 2.95
N SER A 18 -16.75 5.49 2.42
CA SER A 18 -17.36 6.75 2.87
C SER A 18 -18.39 6.53 3.98
N ASN A 19 -18.74 5.27 4.28
CA ASN A 19 -19.58 4.89 5.40
C ASN A 19 -19.09 3.59 6.05
N ALA A 20 -19.54 3.33 7.29
CA ALA A 20 -19.08 2.17 8.07
C ALA A 20 -19.47 0.82 7.44
N ALA A 21 -20.57 0.77 6.70
CA ALA A 21 -21.01 -0.43 5.98
C ALA A 21 -20.27 -0.65 4.65
N CYS A 22 -19.40 0.28 4.24
CA CYS A 22 -18.71 0.31 2.95
C CYS A 22 -19.62 0.15 1.71
N THR A 23 -20.88 0.61 1.80
CA THR A 23 -21.79 0.62 0.64
C THR A 23 -21.55 1.80 -0.29
N GLN A 24 -20.78 2.79 0.17
CA GLN A 24 -20.27 3.90 -0.61
C GLN A 24 -18.76 3.98 -0.40
N PHE A 25 -18.00 4.12 -1.48
CA PHE A 25 -16.55 4.16 -1.41
C PHE A 25 -15.94 4.90 -2.61
N SER A 26 -14.71 5.37 -2.43
CA SER A 26 -13.85 5.84 -3.52
C SER A 26 -12.67 4.89 -3.71
N SER A 27 -12.19 4.77 -4.95
CA SER A 27 -11.03 3.95 -5.31
C SER A 27 -9.98 4.82 -5.99
N THR A 28 -8.74 4.71 -5.53
CA THR A 28 -7.59 5.45 -6.07
C THR A 28 -6.52 4.46 -6.51
N THR A 29 -5.94 4.68 -7.68
CA THR A 29 -4.76 3.93 -8.14
C THR A 29 -3.51 4.53 -7.50
N VAL A 30 -2.76 3.70 -6.78
CA VAL A 30 -1.52 4.08 -6.08
C VAL A 30 -0.29 3.80 -6.95
N ASP A 31 -0.31 2.68 -7.67
CA ASP A 31 0.72 2.29 -8.61
C ASP A 31 0.06 1.48 -9.76
N SER A 32 0.44 1.74 -11.00
CA SER A 32 -0.21 1.16 -12.18
C SER A 32 0.47 -0.09 -12.75
N ASP A 33 1.70 -0.37 -12.34
CA ASP A 33 2.62 -1.15 -13.18
C ASP A 33 3.01 -2.52 -12.61
N GLY A 34 2.05 -3.33 -12.13
CA GLY A 34 2.44 -4.63 -11.60
C GLY A 34 1.32 -5.48 -11.01
N TYR A 35 1.67 -6.73 -10.71
CA TYR A 35 0.97 -7.58 -9.74
C TYR A 35 1.60 -7.32 -8.37
N TYR A 36 0.82 -7.35 -7.29
CA TYR A 36 1.28 -6.90 -5.96
C TYR A 36 0.73 -7.75 -4.82
N THR A 37 1.58 -8.25 -3.92
CA THR A 37 1.13 -8.57 -2.55
C THR A 37 1.27 -7.32 -1.71
N THR A 38 0.21 -6.92 -1.00
CA THR A 38 0.15 -5.63 -0.30
C THR A 38 -0.29 -5.82 1.15
N SER A 39 0.27 -4.98 2.02
CA SER A 39 -0.23 -4.74 3.38
C SER A 39 -0.32 -3.23 3.61
N LEU A 40 -1.30 -2.81 4.40
CA LEU A 40 -1.63 -1.40 4.62
C LEU A 40 -1.79 -1.11 6.10
N ALA A 41 -1.19 0.00 6.53
CA ALA A 41 -1.44 0.60 7.84
C ALA A 41 -1.80 2.09 7.68
N ILE A 42 -2.39 2.67 8.72
CA ILE A 42 -2.66 4.11 8.78
C ILE A 42 -1.59 4.74 9.65
N GLY A 43 -0.84 5.69 9.09
CA GLY A 43 0.18 6.44 9.81
C GLY A 43 -0.41 7.27 10.96
N THR A 44 0.44 7.71 11.87
CA THR A 44 0.06 8.61 12.98
C THR A 44 -0.42 9.98 12.50
N ASP A 45 -0.03 10.36 11.28
CA ASP A 45 -0.54 11.52 10.52
C ASP A 45 -1.95 11.30 9.92
N GLY A 46 -2.53 10.11 10.10
CA GLY A 46 -3.82 9.74 9.52
C GLY A 46 -3.75 9.35 8.05
N TYR A 47 -2.57 9.32 7.44
CA TYR A 47 -2.41 8.98 6.03
C TYR A 47 -1.93 7.54 5.82
N PRO A 48 -2.49 6.83 4.83
CA PRO A 48 -2.13 5.44 4.57
C PRO A 48 -0.65 5.24 4.21
N VAL A 49 -0.10 4.13 4.67
CA VAL A 49 1.21 3.61 4.27
C VAL A 49 1.00 2.19 3.77
N ILE A 50 1.44 1.92 2.54
CA ILE A 50 1.25 0.64 1.88
C ILE A 50 2.63 0.03 1.61
N ALA A 51 2.90 -1.14 2.17
CA ALA A 51 4.03 -1.97 1.73
C ALA A 51 3.53 -2.93 0.64
N TYR A 52 4.31 -3.09 -0.43
CA TYR A 52 3.96 -3.97 -1.51
C TYR A 52 5.18 -4.57 -2.21
N HIS A 53 5.03 -5.83 -2.67
CA HIS A 53 6.01 -6.46 -3.55
C HIS A 53 5.64 -6.16 -4.99
N ASP A 54 6.48 -5.41 -5.70
CA ASP A 54 6.36 -5.15 -7.12
C ASP A 54 6.90 -6.35 -7.91
N TYR A 55 6.01 -7.16 -8.47
CA TYR A 55 6.40 -8.36 -9.21
C TYR A 55 7.08 -8.08 -10.55
N ALA A 56 6.91 -6.89 -11.13
CA ALA A 56 7.60 -6.54 -12.37
C ALA A 56 9.10 -6.32 -12.11
N SER A 57 9.44 -5.69 -10.98
CA SER A 57 10.82 -5.39 -10.58
C SER A 57 11.42 -6.38 -9.57
N GLY A 58 10.59 -7.19 -8.91
CA GLY A 58 10.98 -8.08 -7.79
C GLY A 58 11.20 -7.36 -6.46
N GLN A 59 10.90 -6.05 -6.39
CA GLN A 59 11.32 -5.19 -5.28
C GLN A 59 10.25 -5.09 -4.19
N LEU A 60 10.71 -4.94 -2.95
CA LEU A 60 9.86 -4.48 -1.85
C LEU A 60 9.80 -2.96 -1.90
N ARG A 61 8.60 -2.41 -2.09
CA ARG A 61 8.33 -0.98 -2.21
C ARG A 61 7.32 -0.53 -1.15
N VAL A 62 7.37 0.75 -0.83
CA VAL A 62 6.44 1.43 0.06
C VAL A 62 5.83 2.62 -0.67
N ALA A 63 4.51 2.73 -0.60
CA ALA A 63 3.77 3.93 -0.98
C ALA A 63 3.30 4.64 0.29
N LYS A 64 3.68 5.91 0.45
CA LYS A 64 3.12 6.81 1.47
C LYS A 64 2.14 7.76 0.79
N CYS A 65 0.90 7.75 1.25
CA CYS A 65 -0.09 8.72 0.82
C CYS A 65 0.13 10.06 1.54
N GLY A 66 -0.01 11.17 0.83
CA GLY A 66 -0.04 12.54 1.37
C GLY A 66 -1.46 13.03 1.68
N SER A 67 -2.46 12.19 1.47
CA SER A 67 -3.86 12.48 1.77
C SER A 67 -4.58 11.21 2.24
N THR A 68 -5.71 11.38 2.95
CA THR A 68 -6.47 10.23 3.48
C THR A 68 -7.14 9.38 2.39
N ASP A 69 -7.23 9.86 1.15
CA ASP A 69 -7.79 9.18 -0.01
C ASP A 69 -6.72 8.76 -1.04
N CYS A 70 -5.44 8.93 -0.70
CA CYS A 70 -4.28 8.57 -1.54
C CYS A 70 -4.28 9.23 -2.93
N THR A 71 -4.84 10.43 -3.08
CA THR A 71 -4.74 11.22 -4.31
C THR A 71 -3.34 11.82 -4.49
N LEU A 72 -2.58 11.94 -3.41
CA LEU A 72 -1.17 12.27 -3.39
C LEU A 72 -0.39 11.07 -2.88
N VAL A 73 0.56 10.55 -3.67
CA VAL A 73 1.34 9.35 -3.33
C VAL A 73 2.81 9.58 -3.61
N SER A 74 3.67 9.14 -2.70
CA SER A 74 5.11 9.00 -2.91
C SER A 74 5.50 7.54 -2.75
N THR A 75 6.28 7.00 -3.68
CA THR A 75 6.76 5.61 -3.63
C THR A 75 8.26 5.54 -3.38
N THR A 76 8.72 4.52 -2.68
CA THR A 76 10.14 4.31 -2.35
C THR A 76 10.45 2.83 -2.33
N THR A 77 11.56 2.42 -2.95
CA THR A 77 12.08 1.05 -2.85
C THR A 77 12.81 0.89 -1.51
N VAL A 78 12.43 -0.15 -0.75
CA VAL A 78 13.00 -0.46 0.57
C VAL A 78 13.99 -1.61 0.49
N ASP A 79 13.73 -2.58 -0.39
CA ASP A 79 14.66 -3.67 -0.67
C ASP A 79 14.49 -4.17 -2.13
N SER A 80 15.55 -4.78 -2.64
CA SER A 80 15.65 -5.45 -3.94
C SER A 80 14.87 -6.76 -4.03
N VAL A 81 14.41 -7.30 -2.90
CA VAL A 81 13.61 -8.53 -2.78
C VAL A 81 12.58 -8.41 -1.66
N GLY A 82 11.48 -9.15 -1.73
CA GLY A 82 10.64 -9.40 -0.55
C GLY A 82 9.20 -9.79 -0.85
N LEU A 83 8.77 -10.96 -0.34
CA LEU A 83 7.41 -11.49 -0.49
C LEU A 83 6.64 -11.46 0.83
N TYR A 84 5.32 -11.65 0.77
CA TYR A 84 4.45 -11.81 1.95
C TYR A 84 4.61 -10.67 2.96
N THR A 85 4.59 -9.44 2.45
CA THR A 85 4.80 -8.24 3.26
C THR A 85 3.69 -8.05 4.31
N SER A 86 4.09 -7.61 5.50
CA SER A 86 3.20 -7.11 6.54
C SER A 86 3.79 -5.82 7.11
N ILE A 87 2.91 -4.88 7.47
CA ILE A 87 3.30 -3.56 7.95
C ILE A 87 2.54 -3.21 9.22
N ALA A 88 3.23 -2.57 10.16
CA ALA A 88 2.66 -1.91 11.33
C ALA A 88 3.27 -0.51 11.48
N ILE A 89 2.65 0.35 12.28
CA ILE A 89 3.23 1.65 12.63
C ILE A 89 3.80 1.55 14.05
N GLY A 90 5.08 1.86 14.19
CA GLY A 90 5.77 1.91 15.47
C GLY A 90 5.27 3.06 16.35
N THR A 91 5.57 2.99 17.64
CA THR A 91 5.21 4.05 18.60
C THR A 91 5.97 5.37 18.34
N ASP A 92 7.06 5.29 17.59
CA ASP A 92 7.83 6.43 17.05
C ASP A 92 7.16 7.06 15.82
N GLY A 93 6.08 6.47 15.30
CA GLY A 93 5.36 6.92 14.12
C GLY A 93 5.93 6.41 12.79
N TYR A 94 6.98 5.59 12.81
CA TYR A 94 7.60 5.06 11.60
C TYR A 94 7.01 3.68 11.23
N PRO A 95 6.89 3.36 9.93
CA PRO A 95 6.42 2.03 9.52
C PRO A 95 7.48 0.96 9.79
N VAL A 96 7.06 -0.17 10.35
CA VAL A 96 7.86 -1.39 10.51
C VAL A 96 7.32 -2.44 9.56
N ILE A 97 8.18 -2.99 8.71
CA ILE A 97 7.80 -3.92 7.64
C ILE A 97 8.51 -5.24 7.86
N SER A 98 7.75 -6.33 7.92
CA SER A 98 8.27 -7.69 7.84
C SER A 98 7.98 -8.28 6.48
N TYR A 99 8.95 -8.98 5.90
CA TYR A 99 8.82 -9.65 4.61
C TYR A 99 9.67 -10.92 4.61
N ARG A 100 9.32 -11.86 3.73
CA ARG A 100 10.12 -13.04 3.45
C ARG A 100 11.15 -12.69 2.36
N GLY A 101 12.43 -12.77 2.71
CA GLY A 101 13.52 -12.79 1.74
C GLY A 101 13.53 -14.08 0.91
N PRO A 102 14.34 -14.14 -0.16
CA PRO A 102 14.49 -15.32 -1.01
C PRO A 102 14.88 -16.58 -0.21
#